data_AF-A0A7L4RUN0-F1
#
_entry.id   AF-A0A7L4RUN0-F1
#
_cell.length_a   1.000
_cell.length_b   1.000
_cell.length_c   1.000
_cell.angle_alpha   90.00
_cell.angle_beta   90.00
_cell.angle_gamma   90.00
#
_symmetry.space_group_name_H-M   'P 1'
#
loop_
_entity.id
_entity.type
_entity.pdbx_description
1 polymer ?
#
loop_
_entity_poly.entity_id
_entity_poly.type
_entity_poly.pdbx_seq_one_letter_code
_entity_poly.pdbx_strand_id
1 'polypeptide(L)'
;MNISAGTPLERGKKISETNVRDYIERLMAERFDGYVSISSMGKYGLEEGTIVFHNGAFVSSDYEYCKFNKSFKSTLGLERSLNALLSKNGVLDSFSLTANQVQLILALNEEANLEAPVTKETMKIPVSFSQSYEEDLSSSLPSPEMSKEQLFKKLGLSKQPGEKTTRETLMEKAKAEDKEIITTVEKKQEDDRVKKLQDLLKR
;
A
#
# COMPACT_ATOMS: atom_id res chain seq x y z
N MET A 1 11.81 -10.91 -4.91
CA MET A 1 12.76 -11.78 -5.65
C MET A 1 13.42 -12.84 -4.75
N ASN A 2 13.71 -14.05 -5.26
CA ASN A 2 14.50 -15.08 -4.57
C ASN A 2 16.00 -14.85 -4.81
N ILE A 3 16.76 -14.49 -3.77
CA ILE A 3 18.16 -14.06 -3.89
C ILE A 3 19.05 -14.81 -2.89
N SER A 4 20.29 -15.13 -3.29
CA SER A 4 21.31 -15.67 -2.39
C SER A 4 21.89 -14.55 -1.50
N ALA A 5 22.18 -14.85 -0.23
CA ALA A 5 22.66 -13.83 0.72
C ALA A 5 24.03 -13.20 0.37
N GLY A 6 24.87 -13.92 -0.38
CA GLY A 6 26.18 -13.44 -0.85
C GLY A 6 27.16 -12.99 0.23
N THR A 7 28.25 -12.36 -0.22
CA THR A 7 29.24 -11.71 0.65
C THR A 7 28.95 -10.21 0.65
N PRO A 8 28.71 -9.58 1.81
CA PRO A 8 28.42 -8.15 1.85
C PRO A 8 29.65 -7.35 1.42
N LEU A 9 29.45 -6.43 0.48
CA LEU A 9 30.46 -5.46 0.05
C LEU A 9 30.25 -4.13 0.77
N GLU A 10 29.02 -3.64 0.82
CA GLU A 10 28.61 -2.40 1.50
C GLU A 10 27.25 -2.64 2.16
N ARG A 11 27.04 -2.08 3.36
CA ARG A 11 25.75 -2.16 4.06
C ARG A 11 25.35 -0.83 4.71
N GLY A 12 24.06 -0.51 4.65
CA GLY A 12 23.46 0.65 5.27
C GLY A 12 23.98 1.98 4.72
N LYS A 13 24.49 1.97 3.49
CA LYS A 13 25.12 3.15 2.89
C LYS A 13 24.04 4.15 2.53
N LYS A 14 24.04 5.31 3.17
CA LYS A 14 23.03 6.34 2.89
C LYS A 14 23.20 6.85 1.47
N ILE A 15 22.08 6.89 0.75
CA ILE A 15 22.03 7.36 -0.64
C ILE A 15 22.42 8.85 -0.71
N SER A 16 21.95 9.66 0.26
CA SER A 16 22.24 11.10 0.31
C SER A 16 23.72 11.46 0.51
N GLU A 17 24.53 10.53 1.01
CA GLU A 17 25.96 10.72 1.29
C GLU A 17 26.84 10.04 0.23
N THR A 18 26.24 9.45 -0.81
CA THR A 18 26.94 8.65 -1.82
C THR A 18 26.73 9.22 -3.21
N ASN A 19 27.79 9.37 -4.01
CA ASN A 19 27.61 9.53 -5.45
C ASN A 19 27.24 8.18 -6.06
N VAL A 20 25.93 7.92 -6.10
CA VAL A 20 25.40 6.62 -6.52
C VAL A 20 25.68 6.31 -7.98
N ARG A 21 25.75 7.33 -8.84
CA ARG A 21 26.14 7.15 -10.24
C ARG A 21 27.56 6.59 -10.34
N ASP A 22 28.53 7.25 -9.70
CA ASP A 22 29.92 6.79 -9.69
C ASP A 22 30.05 5.40 -9.08
N TYR A 23 29.25 5.11 -8.05
CA TYR A 23 29.22 3.81 -7.41
C TYR A 23 28.78 2.70 -8.37
N ILE A 24 27.67 2.89 -9.08
CA ILE A 24 27.15 1.91 -10.05
C ILE A 24 28.12 1.79 -11.23
N GLU A 25 28.61 2.91 -11.77
CA GLU A 25 29.57 2.88 -12.88
C GLU A 25 30.85 2.13 -12.53
N ARG A 26 31.31 2.25 -11.28
CA ARG A 26 32.45 1.49 -10.76
C ARG A 26 32.16 0.00 -10.73
N LEU A 27 31.01 -0.43 -10.21
CA LEU A 27 30.62 -1.85 -10.22
C LEU A 27 30.56 -2.42 -11.63
N MET A 28 30.05 -1.64 -12.60
CA MET A 28 30.02 -2.06 -14.00
C MET A 28 31.44 -2.20 -14.59
N ALA A 29 32.31 -1.23 -14.33
CA ALA A 29 33.70 -1.26 -14.80
C ALA A 29 34.52 -2.40 -14.20
N GLU A 30 34.27 -2.74 -12.93
CA GLU A 30 34.92 -3.83 -12.20
C GLU A 30 34.37 -5.23 -12.58
N ARG A 31 33.44 -5.31 -13.55
CA ARG A 31 32.80 -6.57 -13.96
C ARG A 31 32.13 -7.29 -12.80
N PHE A 32 31.49 -6.53 -11.91
CA PHE A 32 30.88 -7.05 -10.69
C PHE A 32 29.84 -8.15 -10.97
N ASP A 33 29.89 -9.21 -10.16
CA ASP A 33 28.87 -10.25 -10.04
C ASP A 33 28.23 -10.13 -8.65
N GLY A 34 26.92 -9.92 -8.60
CA GLY A 34 26.24 -9.64 -7.34
C GLY A 34 24.92 -8.92 -7.52
N TYR A 35 24.48 -8.26 -6.46
CA TYR A 35 23.32 -7.38 -6.53
C TYR A 35 23.49 -6.15 -5.64
N VAL A 36 22.75 -5.12 -6.01
CA VAL A 36 22.52 -3.92 -5.22
C VAL A 36 21.07 -3.91 -4.80
N SER A 37 20.82 -3.75 -3.49
CA SER A 37 19.50 -3.57 -2.92
C SER A 37 19.37 -2.14 -2.41
N ILE A 38 18.21 -1.55 -2.63
CA ILE A 38 17.89 -0.16 -2.35
C ILE A 38 16.62 -0.15 -1.52
N SER A 39 16.72 0.28 -0.27
CA SER A 39 15.53 0.50 0.56
C SER A 39 15.35 2.00 0.72
N SER A 40 14.23 2.52 0.23
CA SER A 40 13.93 3.95 0.28
C SER A 40 12.56 4.24 0.86
N MET A 41 12.41 5.44 1.42
CA MET A 41 11.14 5.96 1.89
C MET A 41 10.57 6.89 0.84
N GLY A 42 9.70 6.36 -0.02
CA GLY A 42 8.96 7.12 -1.03
C GLY A 42 7.70 7.76 -0.44
N LYS A 43 6.89 8.41 -1.30
CA LYS A 43 5.67 9.10 -0.86
C LYS A 43 4.67 8.17 -0.17
N TYR A 44 4.64 6.91 -0.58
CA TYR A 44 3.68 5.94 -0.08
C TYR A 44 4.23 5.01 0.99
N GLY A 45 5.49 5.12 1.39
CA GLY A 45 6.08 4.33 2.47
C GLY A 45 7.38 3.68 2.05
N LEU A 46 7.67 2.51 2.64
CA LEU A 46 8.86 1.73 2.33
C LEU A 46 8.74 1.13 0.93
N GLU A 47 9.80 1.28 0.16
CA GLU A 47 9.95 0.78 -1.19
C GLU A 47 11.32 0.11 -1.32
N GLU A 48 11.38 -1.02 -2.01
CA GLU A 48 12.60 -1.80 -2.16
C GLU A 48 12.89 -2.11 -3.63
N GLY A 49 14.05 -1.68 -4.10
CA GLY A 49 14.57 -1.99 -5.43
C GLY A 49 15.73 -2.98 -5.33
N THR A 50 15.82 -3.91 -6.27
CA THR A 50 16.99 -4.77 -6.42
C THR A 50 17.45 -4.79 -7.87
N ILE A 51 18.75 -4.68 -8.07
CA ILE A 51 19.41 -4.75 -9.39
C ILE A 51 20.49 -5.83 -9.32
N VAL A 52 20.39 -6.84 -10.16
CA VAL A 52 21.33 -7.95 -10.25
C VAL A 52 22.34 -7.69 -11.37
N PHE A 53 23.61 -7.89 -11.05
CA PHE A 53 24.74 -7.71 -11.93
C PHE A 53 25.32 -9.06 -12.32
N HIS A 54 25.67 -9.21 -13.60
CA HIS A 54 26.51 -10.28 -14.09
C HIS A 54 27.60 -9.70 -14.98
N ASN A 55 28.87 -9.93 -14.62
CA ASN A 55 30.04 -9.44 -15.35
C ASN A 55 29.94 -7.92 -15.64
N GLY A 56 29.43 -7.15 -14.68
CA GLY A 56 29.28 -5.69 -14.79
C GLY A 56 28.09 -5.19 -15.61
N ALA A 57 27.22 -6.07 -16.12
CA ALA A 57 25.97 -5.70 -16.78
C ALA A 57 24.77 -5.98 -15.87
N PHE A 58 23.71 -5.16 -15.96
CA PHE A 58 22.45 -5.51 -15.30
C PHE A 58 21.77 -6.61 -16.08
N VAL A 59 21.29 -7.62 -15.37
CA VAL A 59 20.66 -8.81 -15.96
C VAL A 59 19.26 -9.09 -15.43
N SER A 60 18.93 -8.56 -14.25
CA SER A 60 17.63 -8.75 -13.62
C SER A 60 17.35 -7.60 -12.65
N SER A 61 16.08 -7.24 -12.51
CA SER A 61 15.65 -6.23 -11.55
C SER A 61 14.21 -6.43 -11.08
N ASP A 62 13.96 -6.06 -9.83
CA ASP A 62 12.67 -6.12 -9.16
C ASP A 62 12.52 -4.86 -8.30
N TYR A 63 11.32 -4.33 -8.22
CA TYR A 63 10.99 -3.17 -7.41
C TYR A 63 9.65 -3.36 -6.73
N GLU A 64 9.60 -3.26 -5.41
CA GLU A 64 8.40 -3.49 -4.62
C GLU A 64 7.98 -2.23 -3.85
N TYR A 65 6.70 -1.90 -3.97
CA TYR A 65 6.03 -0.97 -3.06
C TYR A 65 5.41 -1.76 -1.90
N CYS A 66 6.13 -1.85 -0.77
CA CYS A 66 5.75 -2.71 0.36
C CYS A 66 4.34 -2.41 0.89
N LYS A 67 3.93 -1.13 0.93
CA LYS A 67 2.60 -0.73 1.41
C LYS A 67 1.46 -1.32 0.56
N PHE A 68 1.66 -1.44 -0.74
CA PHE A 68 0.63 -1.89 -1.67
C PHE A 68 0.81 -3.34 -2.10
N ASN A 69 1.89 -4.00 -1.65
CA ASN A 69 2.28 -5.33 -2.08
C ASN A 69 2.30 -5.43 -3.63
N LYS A 70 2.84 -4.41 -4.29
CA LYS A 70 2.90 -4.32 -5.74
C LYS A 70 4.34 -4.28 -6.20
N SER A 71 4.71 -5.26 -7.02
CA SER A 71 6.04 -5.40 -7.58
C SER A 71 6.06 -5.08 -9.08
N PHE A 72 7.14 -4.46 -9.53
CA PHE A 72 7.47 -4.20 -10.92
C PHE A 72 8.78 -4.90 -11.22
N LYS A 73 8.81 -5.65 -12.32
CA LYS A 73 9.90 -6.57 -12.64
C LYS A 73 10.56 -6.19 -13.95
N SER A 74 11.74 -6.75 -14.23
CA SER A 74 12.48 -6.55 -15.47
C SER A 74 12.72 -5.05 -15.72
N THR A 75 12.48 -4.55 -16.94
CA THR A 75 12.74 -3.16 -17.34
C THR A 75 12.02 -2.14 -16.44
N LEU A 76 10.75 -2.38 -16.09
CA LEU A 76 9.99 -1.46 -15.23
C LEU A 76 10.53 -1.46 -13.79
N GLY A 77 10.97 -2.63 -13.31
CA GLY A 77 11.65 -2.76 -12.02
C GLY A 77 12.98 -2.03 -11.99
N LEU A 78 13.75 -2.13 -13.09
CA LEU A 78 15.02 -1.44 -13.23
C LEU A 78 14.85 0.07 -13.23
N GLU A 79 13.92 0.61 -14.03
CA GLU A 79 13.66 2.05 -14.07
C GLU A 79 13.32 2.63 -12.70
N ARG A 80 12.45 1.94 -11.95
CA ARG A 80 12.05 2.35 -10.59
C ARG A 80 13.19 2.20 -9.60
N SER A 81 13.98 1.12 -9.68
CA SER A 81 15.16 0.93 -8.85
C SER A 81 16.21 2.04 -9.10
N LEU A 82 16.47 2.38 -10.36
CA LEU A 82 17.37 3.47 -10.73
C LEU A 82 16.84 4.84 -10.28
N ASN A 83 15.52 5.04 -10.29
CA ASN A 83 14.90 6.23 -9.72
C ASN A 83 15.09 6.29 -8.19
N ALA A 84 14.90 5.18 -7.48
CA ALA A 84 15.06 5.10 -6.03
C ALA A 84 16.51 5.34 -5.56
N LEU A 85 17.50 4.98 -6.38
CA LEU A 85 18.92 5.35 -6.18
C LEU A 85 19.15 6.87 -6.14
N LEU A 86 18.21 7.68 -6.62
CA LEU A 86 18.26 9.15 -6.58
C LEU A 86 17.39 9.75 -5.46
N SER A 87 16.79 8.90 -4.61
CA SER A 87 16.00 9.35 -3.47
C SER A 87 16.90 9.96 -2.39
N LYS A 88 16.42 11.01 -1.72
CA LYS A 88 17.18 11.61 -0.60
C LYS A 88 17.15 10.74 0.67
N ASN A 89 16.14 9.88 0.78
CA ASN A 89 15.82 9.14 2.00
C ASN A 89 15.84 7.64 1.68
N GLY A 90 17.04 7.07 1.63
CA GLY A 90 17.20 5.65 1.45
C GLY A 90 18.60 5.16 1.80
N VAL A 91 18.72 3.85 1.85
CA VAL A 91 19.96 3.13 2.07
C VAL A 91 20.20 2.18 0.91
N LEU A 92 21.48 1.96 0.65
CA LEU A 92 21.99 1.05 -0.36
C LEU A 92 22.79 -0.04 0.34
N ASP A 93 22.47 -1.28 -0.01
CA ASP A 93 23.26 -2.46 0.34
C ASP A 93 23.78 -3.11 -0.95
N SER A 94 24.96 -3.68 -0.90
CA SER A 94 25.48 -4.45 -2.03
C SER A 94 26.18 -5.71 -1.57
N PHE A 95 25.98 -6.77 -2.35
CA PHE A 95 26.44 -8.11 -2.01
C PHE A 95 27.07 -8.73 -3.24
N SER A 96 28.31 -9.18 -3.09
CA SER A 96 29.02 -9.94 -4.12
C SER A 96 28.55 -11.38 -4.13
N LEU A 97 28.40 -11.92 -5.33
CA LEU A 97 28.00 -13.29 -5.60
C LEU A 97 29.01 -13.95 -6.54
N THR A 98 29.08 -15.27 -6.50
CA THR A 98 29.73 -16.04 -7.56
C THR A 98 28.86 -16.04 -8.82
N ALA A 99 29.46 -16.16 -10.00
CA ALA A 99 28.73 -16.27 -11.27
C ALA A 99 27.64 -17.36 -11.23
N ASN A 100 27.90 -18.51 -10.60
CA ASN A 100 26.92 -19.59 -10.46
C ASN A 100 25.70 -19.18 -9.60
N GLN A 101 25.91 -18.39 -8.55
CA GLN A 101 24.80 -17.86 -7.74
C GLN A 101 23.96 -16.86 -8.53
N VAL A 102 24.59 -16.03 -9.36
CA VAL A 102 23.87 -15.11 -10.26
C VAL A 102 23.02 -15.90 -11.26
N GLN A 103 23.59 -16.92 -11.90
CA GLN A 103 22.85 -17.78 -12.84
C GLN A 103 21.65 -18.48 -12.17
N LEU A 104 21.80 -18.93 -10.92
CA LEU A 104 20.69 -19.50 -10.17
C LEU A 104 19.58 -18.47 -9.89
N ILE A 105 19.94 -17.23 -9.56
CA ILE A 105 18.97 -16.14 -9.39
C ILE A 105 18.20 -15.91 -10.69
N LEU A 106 18.89 -15.87 -11.83
CA LEU A 106 18.25 -15.67 -13.14
C LEU A 106 17.28 -16.82 -13.48
N ALA A 107 17.63 -18.06 -13.14
CA ALA A 107 16.78 -19.22 -13.36
C ALA A 107 15.55 -19.27 -12.42
N LEU A 108 15.67 -18.75 -11.19
CA LEU A 108 14.60 -18.77 -10.21
C LEU A 108 13.63 -17.58 -10.30
N ASN A 109 13.96 -16.55 -11.09
CA ASN A 109 13.21 -15.30 -11.18
C ASN A 109 13.11 -14.84 -12.65
N GLU A 110 12.69 -15.73 -13.54
CA GLU A 110 12.64 -15.48 -14.98
C GLU A 110 11.90 -14.19 -15.35
N GLU A 111 10.83 -13.88 -14.62
CA GLU A 111 10.00 -12.71 -14.84
C GLU A 111 10.67 -11.37 -14.45
N ALA A 112 11.77 -11.43 -13.69
CA ALA A 112 12.58 -10.27 -13.32
C ALA A 112 13.76 -10.05 -14.28
N ASN A 113 14.06 -11.00 -15.16
CA ASN A 113 15.18 -10.91 -16.08
C ASN A 113 14.94 -9.82 -17.13
N LEU A 114 15.99 -9.11 -17.48
CA LEU A 114 15.98 -8.14 -18.56
C LEU A 114 16.05 -8.87 -19.90
N GLU A 115 15.29 -8.40 -20.90
CA GLU A 115 15.32 -8.96 -22.26
C GLU A 115 16.73 -8.90 -22.87
N ALA A 116 17.46 -7.82 -22.56
CA ALA A 116 18.85 -7.63 -22.94
C ALA A 116 19.66 -7.09 -21.74
N PRO A 117 20.90 -7.55 -21.54
CA PRO A 117 21.76 -6.99 -20.51
C PRO A 117 22.00 -5.50 -20.73
N VAL A 118 21.91 -4.72 -19.65
CA VAL A 118 22.18 -3.28 -19.68
C VAL A 118 23.63 -3.04 -19.28
N THR A 119 24.42 -2.50 -20.21
CA THR A 119 25.83 -2.18 -20.03
C THR A 119 26.01 -0.68 -19.80
N LYS A 120 27.24 -0.25 -19.51
CA LYS A 120 27.53 1.17 -19.26
C LYS A 120 27.11 2.06 -20.44
N GLU A 121 27.24 1.55 -21.66
CA GLU A 121 26.92 2.26 -22.90
C GLU A 121 25.41 2.38 -23.15
N THR A 122 24.62 1.40 -22.68
CA THR A 122 23.17 1.37 -22.88
C THR A 122 22.38 1.91 -21.68
N MET A 123 23.04 2.05 -20.53
CA MET A 123 22.43 2.52 -19.29
C MET A 123 21.99 3.98 -19.41
N LYS A 124 20.70 4.21 -19.14
CA LYS A 124 20.12 5.55 -18.99
C LYS A 124 19.81 5.81 -17.53
N ILE A 125 20.80 6.30 -16.77
CA ILE A 125 20.57 6.76 -15.39
C ILE A 125 19.78 8.06 -15.45
N PRO A 126 18.62 8.16 -14.79
CA PRO A 126 17.90 9.42 -14.69
C PRO A 126 18.79 10.50 -14.06
N VAL A 127 18.62 11.76 -14.49
CA VAL A 127 19.41 12.88 -13.94
C VAL A 127 18.86 13.32 -12.59
N SER A 128 17.56 13.13 -12.38
CA SER A 128 16.84 13.53 -11.18
C SER A 128 15.76 12.51 -10.84
N PHE A 129 15.42 12.43 -9.55
CA PHE A 129 14.27 11.67 -9.09
C PHE A 129 12.98 12.16 -9.77
N SER A 130 12.20 11.23 -10.32
CA SER A 130 10.89 11.50 -10.91
C SER A 130 9.77 10.95 -10.02
N GLN A 131 8.77 11.79 -9.75
CA GLN A 131 7.54 11.42 -9.06
C GLN A 131 6.51 10.76 -9.99
N SER A 132 6.70 10.80 -11.31
CA SER A 132 5.76 10.22 -12.29
C SER A 132 5.48 8.73 -12.02
N TYR A 133 6.50 8.01 -11.58
CA TYR A 133 6.39 6.60 -11.21
C TYR A 133 5.39 6.36 -10.05
N GLU A 134 5.29 7.28 -9.10
CA GLU A 134 4.33 7.24 -7.99
C GLU A 134 2.91 7.59 -8.47
N GLU A 135 2.79 8.48 -9.45
CA GLU A 135 1.50 8.84 -10.06
C GLU A 135 0.91 7.69 -10.88
N ASP A 136 1.75 7.00 -11.66
CA ASP A 136 1.38 5.78 -12.39
C ASP A 136 0.94 4.65 -11.45
N LEU A 137 1.54 4.58 -10.27
CA LEU A 137 1.11 3.66 -9.23
C LEU A 137 -0.30 4.03 -8.75
N SER A 138 -0.55 5.32 -8.46
CA SER A 138 -1.84 5.78 -7.95
C SER A 138 -2.99 5.59 -8.93
N SER A 139 -2.74 5.69 -10.24
CA SER A 139 -3.74 5.46 -11.29
C SER A 139 -4.01 3.99 -11.57
N SER A 140 -3.03 3.12 -11.29
CA SER A 140 -3.11 1.67 -11.49
C SER A 140 -3.47 0.90 -10.23
N LEU A 141 -3.50 1.55 -9.07
CA LEU A 141 -4.18 1.03 -7.89
C LEU A 141 -5.68 1.11 -8.16
N PRO A 142 -6.45 0.03 -7.92
CA PRO A 142 -7.90 0.13 -7.98
C PRO A 142 -8.31 1.32 -7.10
N SER A 143 -8.97 2.32 -7.71
CA SER A 143 -9.60 3.44 -7.00
C SER A 143 -10.28 2.85 -5.77
N PRO A 144 -10.00 3.30 -4.53
CA PRO A 144 -10.26 2.55 -3.30
C PRO A 144 -11.52 1.72 -3.45
N GLU A 145 -11.32 0.48 -3.88
CA GLU A 145 -12.41 -0.39 -4.27
C GLU A 145 -13.22 -0.53 -3.00
N MET A 146 -14.49 -0.15 -3.11
CA MET A 146 -15.48 -0.13 -2.04
C MET A 146 -14.99 -0.84 -0.79
N SER A 147 -14.71 -0.09 0.31
CA SER A 147 -14.15 -0.67 1.54
C SER A 147 -14.83 -2.01 1.82
N LYS A 148 -14.15 -2.99 2.42
CA LYS A 148 -14.77 -4.28 2.74
C LYS A 148 -16.18 -4.11 3.33
N GLU A 149 -16.42 -3.08 4.16
CA GLU A 149 -17.77 -2.72 4.62
C GLU A 149 -18.76 -2.35 3.50
N GLN A 150 -18.39 -1.53 2.53
CA GLN A 150 -19.21 -1.20 1.36
C GLN A 150 -19.51 -2.44 0.50
N LEU A 151 -18.55 -3.36 0.38
CA LEU A 151 -18.73 -4.64 -0.32
C LEU A 151 -19.66 -5.59 0.46
N PHE A 152 -19.49 -5.70 1.79
CA PHE A 152 -20.38 -6.45 2.68
C PHE A 152 -21.79 -5.86 2.74
N LYS A 153 -21.93 -4.54 2.65
CA LYS A 153 -23.22 -3.85 2.63
C LYS A 153 -23.99 -4.09 1.33
N LYS A 154 -23.27 -4.10 0.19
CA LYS A 154 -23.86 -4.36 -1.14
C LYS A 154 -24.27 -5.82 -1.33
N LEU A 155 -23.53 -6.76 -0.73
CA LEU A 155 -23.85 -8.19 -0.72
C LEU A 155 -24.86 -8.60 0.37
N GLY A 156 -25.34 -7.65 1.20
CA GLY A 156 -26.29 -7.92 2.27
C GLY A 156 -25.71 -8.70 3.46
N LEU A 157 -24.39 -8.89 3.51
CA LEU A 157 -23.66 -9.68 4.50
C LEU A 157 -23.20 -8.85 5.72
N SER A 158 -23.39 -7.53 5.70
CA SER A 158 -22.97 -6.63 6.80
C SER A 158 -23.79 -6.74 8.10
N LYS A 159 -24.79 -7.62 8.18
CA LYS A 159 -25.60 -7.77 9.40
C LYS A 159 -24.87 -8.65 10.40
N GLN A 160 -24.40 -8.06 11.50
CA GLN A 160 -24.03 -8.84 12.68
C GLN A 160 -25.27 -9.56 13.25
N PRO A 161 -25.12 -10.77 13.81
CA PRO A 161 -26.21 -11.45 14.48
C PRO A 161 -26.56 -10.65 15.75
N GLY A 162 -27.63 -9.86 15.66
CA GLY A 162 -28.11 -9.00 16.75
C GLY A 162 -28.73 -7.67 16.30
N GLU A 163 -28.52 -7.24 15.06
CA GLU A 163 -29.12 -6.00 14.56
C GLU A 163 -30.59 -6.22 14.16
N LYS A 164 -31.50 -5.78 15.03
CA LYS A 164 -32.94 -5.81 14.82
C LYS A 164 -33.29 -5.17 13.47
N THR A 165 -34.06 -5.88 12.66
CA THR A 165 -34.48 -5.39 11.34
C THR A 165 -35.30 -4.10 11.45
N THR A 166 -35.31 -3.29 10.39
CA THR A 166 -36.09 -2.03 10.28
C THR A 166 -37.57 -2.23 10.65
N ARG A 167 -38.12 -3.43 10.46
CA ARG A 167 -39.47 -3.80 10.89
C ARG A 167 -39.63 -3.89 12.41
N GLU A 168 -38.64 -4.44 13.11
CA GLU A 168 -38.66 -4.56 14.58
C GLU A 168 -38.46 -3.20 15.24
N THR A 169 -37.61 -2.34 14.68
CA THR A 169 -37.44 -0.95 15.14
C THR A 169 -38.67 -0.09 14.85
N LEU A 170 -39.35 -0.30 13.72
CA LEU A 170 -40.63 0.36 13.42
C LEU A 170 -41.76 -0.13 14.34
N MET A 171 -41.80 -1.43 14.68
CA MET A 171 -42.77 -1.94 15.66
C MET A 171 -42.49 -1.49 17.09
N GLU A 172 -41.23 -1.35 17.51
CA GLU A 172 -40.88 -0.78 18.81
C GLU A 172 -41.23 0.71 18.90
N LYS A 173 -41.02 1.49 17.83
CA LYS A 173 -41.45 2.89 17.77
C LYS A 173 -42.97 3.04 17.79
N ALA A 174 -43.70 2.22 17.02
CA ALA A 174 -45.17 2.24 17.04
C ALA A 174 -45.74 1.90 18.43
N LYS A 175 -45.14 0.93 19.14
CA LYS A 175 -45.53 0.61 20.53
C LYS A 175 -45.18 1.69 21.54
N ALA A 176 -44.13 2.49 21.28
CA ALA A 176 -43.76 3.62 22.14
C ALA A 176 -44.71 4.81 21.92
N GLU A 177 -45.05 5.11 20.67
CA GLU A 177 -46.00 6.18 20.31
C GLU A 177 -47.41 5.88 20.82
N ASP A 178 -47.89 4.64 20.73
CA ASP A 178 -49.19 4.24 21.28
C ASP A 178 -49.26 4.42 22.81
N LYS A 179 -48.17 4.17 23.55
CA LYS A 179 -48.11 4.40 25.00
C LYS A 179 -48.14 5.90 25.34
N GLU A 180 -47.48 6.73 24.55
CA GLU A 180 -47.43 8.18 24.80
C GLU A 180 -48.80 8.84 24.57
N ILE A 181 -49.54 8.37 23.56
CA ILE A 181 -50.90 8.83 23.27
C ILE A 181 -51.87 8.45 24.41
N ILE A 182 -51.81 7.20 24.91
CA ILE A 182 -52.67 6.76 26.03
C ILE A 182 -52.40 7.60 27.28
N THR A 183 -51.13 7.84 27.61
CA THR A 183 -50.76 8.63 28.80
C THR A 183 -51.22 10.09 28.71
N THR A 184 -51.28 10.65 27.49
CA THR A 184 -51.71 12.03 27.23
C THR A 184 -53.23 12.18 27.30
N VAL A 185 -53.98 11.18 26.86
CA VAL A 185 -55.45 11.16 26.93
C VAL A 185 -55.93 11.00 28.38
N GLU A 186 -55.27 10.15 29.17
CA GLU A 186 -55.62 9.95 30.58
C GLU A 186 -55.41 11.23 31.42
N LYS A 187 -54.27 11.92 31.24
CA LYS A 187 -54.02 13.20 31.92
C LYS A 187 -55.05 14.27 31.58
N LYS A 188 -55.46 14.35 30.31
CA LYS A 188 -56.44 15.35 29.87
C LYS A 188 -57.84 15.08 30.43
N GLN A 189 -58.23 13.80 30.56
CA GLN A 189 -59.50 13.44 31.21
C GLN A 189 -59.49 13.70 32.72
N GLU A 190 -58.33 13.56 33.37
CA GLU A 190 -58.18 13.86 34.79
C GLU A 190 -58.25 15.37 35.05
N ASP A 191 -57.58 16.18 34.24
CA ASP A 191 -57.63 17.65 34.32
C ASP A 191 -59.06 18.20 34.08
N ASP A 192 -59.80 17.65 33.11
CA ASP A 192 -61.18 18.04 32.85
C ASP A 192 -62.13 17.68 34.00
N ARG A 193 -61.88 16.55 34.71
CA ARG A 193 -62.66 16.16 35.90
C ARG A 193 -62.37 17.09 37.08
N VAL A 194 -61.10 17.44 37.31
CA VAL A 194 -60.70 18.37 38.37
C VAL A 194 -61.32 19.75 38.13
N LYS A 195 -61.29 20.24 36.89
CA LYS A 195 -61.89 21.53 36.53
C LYS A 195 -63.41 21.54 36.75
N LYS A 196 -64.10 20.46 36.38
CA LYS A 196 -65.56 20.32 36.56
C LYS A 196 -65.97 20.24 38.04
N LEU A 197 -65.14 19.65 38.89
CA LEU A 197 -65.35 19.62 40.35
C LEU A 197 -65.13 21.01 40.99
N GLN A 198 -64.12 21.75 40.54
CA GLN A 198 -63.86 23.10 41.02
C GLN A 198 -64.97 24.09 40.66
N ASP A 199 -65.59 23.95 39.49
CA ASP A 199 -66.72 24.79 39.07
C ASP A 199 -68.02 24.47 39.84
N LEU A 200 -68.20 23.23 40.32
CA LEU A 200 -69.33 22.84 41.18
C LEU A 200 -69.20 23.38 42.62
N LEU A 201 -67.97 23.54 43.12
CA LEU A 201 -67.69 24.10 44.46
C LEU A 201 -67.80 25.63 44.54
N LYS A 202 -67.90 26.32 43.38
CA LYS A 202 -68.07 27.78 43.29
C LYS A 202 -69.53 28.24 43.16
N ARG A 203 -70.49 27.31 43.23
CA ARG A 203 -71.93 27.58 43.28
C ARG A 203 -72.47 27.26 44.66
#